data_AF-A0A822N480-F1
#
_entry.id   AF-A0A822N480-F1
#
_cell.length_a   1.000
_cell.length_b   1.000
_cell.length_c   1.000
_cell.angle_alpha   90.00
_cell.angle_beta   90.00
_cell.angle_gamma   90.00
#
_symmetry.space_group_name_H-M   'P 1'
#
loop_
_entity.id
_entity.type
_entity.pdbx_description
1 polymer ?
#
loop_
_entity_poly.entity_id
_entity_poly.type
_entity_poly.pdbx_seq_one_letter_code
_entity_poly.pdbx_strand_id
1 'polypeptide(L)'
;MDYIYSFIDWISLQMSFITDFFKAIPQMTLDLFSYIQIFMIKMKLKAELEFIKLSYNSAQILLKEIGFNDILSKAFNALPDELRFYAFKFGVPQGLAVWANFFTTALVMRLSR
;
A
#
# COMPACT_ATOMS: atom_id res chain seq x y z
N MET A 1 -7.44 53.94 -39.45
CA MET A 1 -8.29 52.75 -39.59
C MET A 1 -7.66 51.56 -38.87
N ASP A 2 -6.37 51.28 -39.09
CA ASP A 2 -5.65 50.16 -38.44
C ASP A 2 -5.64 50.20 -36.91
N TYR A 3 -5.53 51.38 -36.29
CA TYR A 3 -5.64 51.53 -34.83
C TYR A 3 -7.01 51.18 -34.26
N ILE A 4 -8.08 51.38 -35.03
CA ILE A 4 -9.44 51.06 -34.61
C ILE A 4 -9.66 49.55 -34.75
N TYR A 5 -9.16 48.94 -35.83
CA TYR A 5 -9.20 47.50 -36.03
C TYR A 5 -8.38 46.74 -34.99
N SER A 6 -7.15 47.18 -34.69
CA SER A 6 -6.32 46.53 -33.66
C SER A 6 -6.91 46.65 -32.25
N PHE A 7 -7.61 47.75 -31.96
CA PHE A 7 -8.33 47.93 -30.71
C PHE A 7 -9.54 46.98 -30.59
N ILE A 8 -10.32 46.83 -31.67
CA ILE A 8 -11.46 45.89 -31.71
C ILE A 8 -10.97 44.45 -31.61
N ASP A 9 -9.88 44.09 -32.29
CA ASP A 9 -9.27 42.76 -32.22
C ASP A 9 -8.76 42.46 -30.80
N TRP A 10 -8.13 43.44 -30.14
CA TRP A 10 -7.71 43.29 -28.75
C TRP A 10 -8.90 43.01 -27.82
N ILE A 11 -10.01 43.76 -27.96
CA ILE A 11 -11.24 43.52 -27.19
C ILE A 11 -11.82 42.12 -27.47
N SER A 12 -11.86 41.71 -28.73
CA SER A 12 -12.34 40.39 -29.14
C SER A 12 -11.51 39.27 -28.49
N LEU A 13 -10.19 39.43 -28.44
CA LEU A 13 -9.26 38.47 -27.84
C LEU A 13 -9.47 38.37 -26.31
N GLN A 14 -9.69 39.51 -25.62
CA GLN A 14 -10.03 39.51 -24.20
C GLN A 14 -11.38 38.82 -23.93
N MET A 15 -12.39 39.07 -24.76
CA MET A 15 -13.70 38.44 -24.62
C MET A 15 -13.62 36.92 -24.87
N SER A 16 -12.86 36.48 -25.88
CA SER A 16 -12.63 35.05 -26.14
C SER A 16 -12.00 34.38 -24.93
N PHE A 17 -10.91 34.96 -24.39
CA PHE A 17 -10.23 34.44 -23.21
C PHE A 17 -11.16 34.24 -22.02
N ILE A 18 -12.02 35.24 -21.73
CA ILE A 18 -12.99 35.14 -20.64
C ILE A 18 -13.98 34.00 -20.90
N THR A 19 -14.54 33.92 -22.11
CA THR A 19 -15.50 32.85 -22.44
C THR A 19 -14.88 31.46 -22.41
N ASP A 20 -13.63 31.33 -22.86
CA ASP A 20 -12.92 30.06 -22.89
C ASP A 20 -12.51 29.61 -21.49
N PHE A 21 -12.18 30.55 -20.60
CA PHE A 21 -11.99 30.28 -19.18
C PHE A 21 -13.27 29.69 -18.55
N PHE A 22 -14.43 30.32 -18.75
CA PHE A 22 -15.69 29.81 -18.20
C PHE A 22 -16.09 28.44 -18.78
N LYS A 23 -15.78 28.20 -20.06
CA LYS A 23 -15.98 26.87 -20.69
C LYS A 23 -15.02 25.81 -20.14
N ALA A 24 -13.83 26.20 -19.67
CA ALA A 24 -12.84 25.29 -19.10
C ALA A 24 -13.11 24.92 -17.63
N ILE A 25 -13.85 25.75 -16.88
CA ILE A 25 -14.18 25.50 -15.46
C ILE A 25 -14.71 24.08 -15.21
N PRO A 26 -15.71 23.56 -15.96
CA PRO A 26 -16.22 22.20 -15.73
C PRO A 26 -15.11 21.14 -15.84
N GLN A 27 -14.27 21.23 -16.86
CA GLN A 27 -13.17 20.28 -17.04
C GLN A 27 -12.13 20.39 -15.91
N MET A 28 -11.74 21.62 -15.54
CA MET A 28 -10.80 21.85 -14.43
C MET A 28 -11.34 21.29 -13.11
N THR A 29 -12.65 21.40 -12.86
CA THR A 29 -13.25 20.81 -11.65
C THR A 29 -13.24 19.28 -11.67
N LEU A 30 -13.50 18.65 -12.82
CA LEU A 30 -13.41 17.19 -12.96
C LEU A 30 -11.98 16.69 -12.74
N ASP A 31 -11.00 17.40 -13.28
CA ASP A 31 -9.59 17.08 -13.09
C ASP A 31 -9.20 17.22 -11.61
N LEU A 32 -9.65 18.28 -10.93
CA LEU A 32 -9.44 18.47 -9.49
C LEU A 32 -10.03 17.33 -8.65
N PHE A 33 -11.28 16.93 -8.93
CA PHE A 33 -11.89 15.78 -8.24
C PHE A 33 -11.14 14.48 -8.51
N SER A 34 -10.65 14.29 -9.73
CA SER A 34 -9.82 13.14 -10.08
C SER A 34 -8.51 13.13 -9.28
N TYR A 35 -7.85 14.27 -9.11
CA TYR A 35 -6.67 14.38 -8.25
C TYR A 35 -6.97 14.10 -6.78
N ILE A 36 -8.07 14.63 -6.24
CA ILE A 36 -8.51 14.36 -4.87
C ILE A 36 -8.77 12.86 -4.68
N GLN A 37 -9.43 12.22 -5.65
CA GLN A 37 -9.69 10.78 -5.61
C GLN A 37 -8.39 9.98 -5.62
N ILE A 38 -7.44 10.30 -6.49
CA ILE A 38 -6.12 9.65 -6.53
C ILE A 38 -5.40 9.82 -5.19
N PHE A 39 -5.46 11.02 -4.60
CA PHE A 39 -4.87 11.29 -3.30
C PHE A 39 -5.50 10.42 -2.20
N MET A 40 -6.83 10.31 -2.16
CA MET A 40 -7.52 9.45 -1.20
C MET A 40 -7.15 7.97 -1.36
N ILE A 41 -7.03 7.46 -2.59
CA ILE A 41 -6.59 6.09 -2.85
C ILE A 41 -5.17 5.87 -2.32
N LYS A 42 -4.25 6.81 -2.59
CA LYS A 42 -2.88 6.75 -2.06
C LYS A 42 -2.85 6.71 -0.53
N MET A 43 -3.68 7.54 0.12
CA MET A 43 -3.80 7.56 1.58
C MET A 43 -4.34 6.24 2.13
N LYS A 44 -5.40 5.67 1.53
CA LYS A 44 -5.94 4.38 1.91
C LYS A 44 -4.91 3.25 1.77
N LEU A 45 -4.17 3.21 0.66
CA LEU A 45 -3.11 2.23 0.45
C LEU A 45 -2.00 2.33 1.50
N LYS A 46 -1.58 3.56 1.86
CA LYS A 46 -0.61 3.77 2.94
C LYS A 46 -1.14 3.28 4.29
N ALA A 47 -2.40 3.57 4.60
CA ALA A 47 -3.02 3.12 5.85
C ALA A 47 -3.08 1.59 5.95
N GLU A 48 -3.52 0.91 4.90
CA GLU A 48 -3.52 -0.57 4.82
C GLU A 48 -2.11 -1.16 4.96
N LEU A 49 -1.11 -0.51 4.35
CA LEU A 49 0.28 -0.96 4.46
C LEU A 49 0.84 -0.83 5.88
N GLU A 50 0.55 0.28 6.56
CA GLU A 50 0.90 0.45 7.97
C GLU A 50 0.15 -0.53 8.88
N PHE A 51 -1.12 -0.82 8.56
CA PHE A 51 -1.89 -1.83 9.28
C PHE A 51 -1.30 -3.24 9.13
N ILE A 52 -0.82 -3.62 7.94
CA ILE A 52 -0.10 -4.88 7.72
C ILE A 52 1.18 -4.92 8.56
N LYS A 53 1.97 -3.84 8.57
CA LYS A 53 3.20 -3.76 9.39
C LYS A 53 2.91 -3.92 10.88
N LEU A 54 1.87 -3.26 11.38
CA LEU A 54 1.44 -3.37 12.76
C LEU A 54 1.03 -4.81 13.09
N SER A 55 0.19 -5.40 12.24
CA SER A 55 -0.29 -6.77 12.39
C SER A 55 0.86 -7.79 12.37
N TYR A 56 1.87 -7.56 11.53
CA TYR A 56 3.08 -8.38 11.50
C TYR A 56 3.87 -8.29 12.81
N ASN A 57 4.03 -7.09 13.37
CA ASN A 57 4.72 -6.91 14.65
C ASN A 57 3.96 -7.62 15.79
N SER A 58 2.63 -7.46 15.84
CA SER A 58 1.78 -8.19 16.78
C SER A 58 1.89 -9.71 16.63
N ALA A 59 1.93 -10.22 15.40
CA ALA A 59 2.14 -11.65 15.14
C ALA A 59 3.50 -12.15 15.64
N GLN A 60 4.58 -11.38 15.45
CA GLN A 60 5.89 -11.73 15.98
C GLN A 60 5.89 -11.79 17.52
N ILE A 61 5.21 -10.85 18.17
CA ILE A 61 5.05 -10.84 19.63
C ILE A 61 4.30 -12.10 20.08
N LEU A 62 3.17 -12.43 19.45
CA LEU A 62 2.38 -13.63 19.78
C LEU A 62 3.18 -14.93 19.60
N LEU A 63 3.90 -15.06 18.48
CA LEU A 63 4.74 -16.24 18.24
C LEU A 63 5.87 -16.38 19.26
N LYS A 64 6.42 -15.25 19.72
CA LYS A 64 7.44 -15.23 20.76
C LYS A 64 6.85 -15.63 22.13
N GLU A 65 5.67 -15.13 22.47
CA GLU A 65 4.97 -15.48 23.72
C GLU A 65 4.58 -16.95 23.81
N ILE A 66 4.16 -17.55 22.69
CA ILE A 66 3.86 -18.98 22.60
C ILE A 66 5.14 -19.85 22.62
N GLY A 67 6.32 -19.25 22.45
CA GLY A 67 7.58 -19.98 22.38
C GLY A 67 7.69 -20.83 21.10
N PHE A 68 7.12 -20.37 19.99
CA PHE A 68 7.04 -21.14 18.74
C PHE A 68 8.42 -21.64 18.27
N ASN A 69 9.45 -20.82 18.38
CA ASN A 69 10.81 -21.19 17.98
C ASN A 69 11.40 -22.32 18.85
N ASP A 70 11.05 -22.37 20.13
CA ASP A 70 11.50 -23.43 21.04
C ASP A 70 10.77 -24.74 20.73
N ILE A 71 9.47 -24.66 20.43
CA ILE A 71 8.67 -25.81 20.00
C ILE A 71 9.22 -26.36 18.69
N LEU A 72 9.48 -25.48 17.72
CA LEU A 72 10.02 -25.84 16.41
C LEU A 72 11.40 -26.50 16.56
N SER A 73 12.29 -25.93 17.36
CA SER A 73 13.63 -26.48 17.61
C SER A 73 13.57 -27.84 18.29
N LYS A 74 12.69 -28.03 19.29
CA LYS A 74 12.48 -29.33 19.93
C LYS A 74 11.96 -30.38 18.93
N ALA A 75 11.01 -30.01 18.07
CA ALA A 75 10.49 -30.90 17.04
C ALA A 75 11.57 -31.32 16.02
N PHE A 76 12.42 -30.39 15.58
CA PHE A 76 13.52 -30.72 14.67
C PHE A 76 14.62 -31.54 15.34
N ASN A 77 14.88 -31.31 16.63
CA ASN A 77 15.87 -32.08 17.37
C ASN A 77 15.40 -33.50 17.69
N ALA A 78 14.09 -33.76 17.70
CA ALA A 78 13.52 -35.08 17.85
C ALA A 78 13.58 -35.94 16.56
N LEU A 79 13.95 -35.36 15.42
CA LEU A 79 14.11 -36.10 14.17
C LEU A 79 15.40 -36.95 14.18
N PRO A 80 15.41 -38.10 13.46
CA PRO A 80 16.64 -38.85 13.18
C PRO A 80 17.71 -37.97 12.52
N ASP A 81 18.99 -38.24 12.82
CA ASP A 81 20.12 -37.39 12.43
C ASP A 81 20.20 -37.13 10.92
N GLU A 82 19.92 -38.14 10.09
CA GLU A 82 19.90 -38.01 8.63
C GLU A 82 18.81 -37.04 8.16
N LEU A 83 17.58 -37.17 8.67
CA LEU A 83 16.46 -36.30 8.33
C LEU A 83 16.68 -34.87 8.83
N ARG A 84 17.26 -34.70 10.03
CA ARG A 84 17.61 -33.39 10.57
C ARG A 84 18.65 -32.69 9.71
N PHE A 85 19.67 -33.41 9.23
CA PHE A 85 20.69 -32.88 8.34
C PHE A 85 20.09 -32.37 7.02
N TYR A 86 19.26 -33.19 6.35
CA TYR A 86 18.59 -32.77 5.12
C TYR A 86 17.62 -31.61 5.38
N ALA A 87 16.82 -31.66 6.44
CA ALA A 87 15.88 -30.60 6.77
C ALA A 87 16.56 -29.25 6.99
N PHE A 88 17.72 -29.24 7.66
CA PHE A 88 18.52 -28.03 7.83
C PHE A 88 19.11 -27.54 6.51
N LYS A 89 19.65 -28.45 5.68
CA LYS A 89 20.21 -28.11 4.36
C LYS A 89 19.18 -27.53 3.41
N PHE A 90 17.93 -28.01 3.46
CA PHE A 90 16.81 -27.48 2.68
C PHE A 90 16.19 -26.21 3.28
N GLY A 91 16.62 -25.78 4.46
CA GLY A 91 16.09 -24.58 5.12
C GLY A 91 14.66 -24.73 5.63
N VAL A 92 14.21 -25.97 5.89
CA VAL A 92 12.84 -26.27 6.35
C VAL A 92 12.50 -25.54 7.66
N PRO A 93 13.40 -25.47 8.67
CA PRO A 93 13.10 -24.71 9.90
C PRO A 93 12.86 -23.23 9.64
N GLN A 94 13.68 -22.59 8.78
CA GLN A 94 13.50 -21.19 8.42
C GLN A 94 12.21 -20.98 7.61
N GLY A 95 11.90 -21.89 6.69
CA GLY A 95 10.67 -21.85 5.89
C GLY A 95 9.41 -21.94 6.76
N LEU A 96 9.38 -22.86 7.73
CA LEU A 96 8.26 -22.99 8.68
C LEU A 96 8.12 -21.77 9.58
N ALA A 97 9.24 -21.18 10.03
CA ALA A 97 9.20 -19.95 10.81
C ALA A 97 8.60 -18.78 10.01
N VAL A 98 9.01 -18.61 8.75
CA VAL A 98 8.44 -17.59 7.85
C VAL A 98 6.95 -17.85 7.61
N TRP A 99 6.57 -19.09 7.34
CA TRP A 99 5.18 -19.46 7.11
C TRP A 99 4.29 -19.21 8.34
N ALA A 100 4.77 -19.54 9.53
CA ALA A 100 4.09 -19.26 10.79
C ALA A 100 3.89 -17.75 11.02
N ASN A 101 4.89 -16.93 10.70
CA ASN A 101 4.76 -15.46 10.77
C ASN A 101 3.67 -14.95 9.81
N PHE A 102 3.64 -15.42 8.56
CA PHE A 102 2.59 -15.03 7.61
C PHE A 102 1.20 -15.48 8.05
N PHE A 103 1.06 -16.73 8.47
CA PHE A 103 -0.21 -17.27 8.94
C PHE A 103 -0.74 -16.49 10.14
N THR A 104 0.12 -16.23 11.12
CA THR A 104 -0.25 -15.49 12.34
C THR A 104 -0.56 -14.03 12.02
N THR A 105 0.18 -13.40 11.10
CA THR A 105 -0.12 -12.05 10.63
C THR A 105 -1.50 -11.97 9.98
N ALA A 106 -1.83 -12.93 9.10
CA ALA A 106 -3.15 -13.00 8.47
C ALA A 106 -4.27 -13.23 9.50
N LEU A 107 -4.01 -14.04 10.52
CA LEU A 107 -4.94 -14.27 11.63
C LEU A 107 -5.17 -12.99 12.44
N VAL A 108 -4.10 -12.28 12.81
CA VAL A 108 -4.19 -10.99 13.51
C VAL A 108 -5.00 -9.99 12.68
N MET A 109 -4.68 -9.84 11.39
CA MET A 109 -5.43 -8.96 10.49
C MET A 109 -6.91 -9.31 10.40
N ARG A 110 -7.27 -10.61 10.44
CA ARG A 110 -8.66 -11.06 10.41
C ARG A 110 -9.39 -10.77 11.72
N LEU A 111 -8.70 -10.84 12.86
CA LEU A 111 -9.29 -10.55 14.17
C LEU A 111 -9.38 -9.04 14.47
N SER A 112 -8.53 -8.23 13.84
CA SER A 112 -8.48 -6.78 14.04
C SER A 112 -9.32 -5.97 13.04
N ARG A 113 -9.99 -6.64 12.09
CA ARG A 113 -10.99 -6.05 11.18
C ARG A 113 -12.39 -6.20 11.76
#